data_AF-A0A382FXU2-F1
#
_entry.id   AF-A0A382FXU2-F1
#
_cell.length_a   1.000
_cell.length_b   1.000
_cell.length_c   1.000
_cell.angle_alpha   90.00
_cell.angle_beta   90.00
_cell.angle_gamma   90.00
#
_symmetry.space_group_name_H-M   'P 1'
#
loop_
_entity.id
_entity.type
_entity.pdbx_description
1 polymer ?
#
loop_
_entity_poly.entity_id
_entity_poly.type
_entity_poly.pdbx_seq_one_letter_code
_entity_poly.pdbx_strand_id
1 'polypeptide(L)'
;MDRMALRAANLLVGNNEGDAVLEAVFMGPELKFLVDSVVGVTGGEMVPKIDGVPKNTWTSFEVKAGQTLGFEYLKHGARTYIGISGGVDVPIVLGSRSTYSLGALGGFKGRPLIENDEIPIGIVRKNVKIGIVIPEKFRRKIVEDLIKLRMLPGLYWHRINDQSKKTFLAD
;
A
#
# COMPACT_ATOMS: atom_id res chain seq x y z
N MET A 1 7.15 0.72 6.17
CA MET A 1 6.01 -0.20 6.30
C MET A 1 6.20 -1.40 5.37
N ASP A 2 5.15 -2.10 4.95
CA ASP A 2 5.25 -3.35 4.17
C ASP A 2 5.76 -3.08 2.75
N ARG A 3 7.08 -3.14 2.60
CA ARG A 3 7.77 -2.90 1.32
C ARG A 3 7.44 -3.98 0.28
N MET A 4 7.08 -5.19 0.70
CA MET A 4 6.78 -6.27 -0.24
C MET A 4 5.43 -6.02 -0.90
N ALA A 5 4.41 -5.69 -0.11
CA ALA A 5 3.10 -5.32 -0.64
C ALA A 5 3.20 -4.10 -1.56
N LEU A 6 3.90 -3.04 -1.15
CA LEU A 6 4.14 -1.86 -2.00
C LEU A 6 4.75 -2.23 -3.36
N ARG A 7 5.82 -3.04 -3.37
CA ARG A 7 6.46 -3.49 -4.62
C ARG A 7 5.50 -4.32 -5.48
N ALA A 8 4.73 -5.21 -4.86
CA ALA A 8 3.74 -6.02 -5.56
C ALA A 8 2.64 -5.17 -6.21
N ALA A 9 2.14 -4.13 -5.52
CA ALA A 9 1.17 -3.20 -6.07
C ALA A 9 1.70 -2.50 -7.33
N ASN A 10 2.95 -2.03 -7.29
CA ASN A 10 3.61 -1.43 -8.45
C ASN A 10 3.74 -2.41 -9.62
N LEU A 11 4.27 -3.61 -9.35
CA LEU A 11 4.50 -4.61 -10.41
C LEU A 11 3.19 -5.06 -11.07
N LEU A 12 2.09 -5.19 -10.32
CA LEU A 12 0.78 -5.53 -10.86
C LEU A 12 0.30 -4.56 -11.94
N VAL A 13 0.58 -3.27 -11.76
CA VAL A 13 0.16 -2.21 -12.69
C VAL A 13 1.25 -1.81 -13.69
N GLY A 14 2.30 -2.62 -13.79
CA GLY A 14 3.40 -2.44 -14.71
C GLY A 14 4.35 -1.29 -14.36
N ASN A 15 4.30 -0.76 -13.13
CA ASN A 15 5.19 0.28 -12.64
C ASN A 15 6.59 -0.27 -12.30
N ASN A 16 7.55 0.62 -12.09
CA ASN A 16 8.81 0.26 -11.44
C ASN A 16 8.55 0.05 -9.95
N GLU A 17 9.35 -0.81 -9.31
CA GLU A 17 9.14 -1.18 -7.91
C GLU A 17 9.13 0.00 -6.92
N GLY A 18 9.87 1.07 -7.24
CA GLY A 18 9.99 2.28 -6.42
C GLY A 18 9.08 3.44 -6.83
N ASP A 19 8.18 3.26 -7.80
CA ASP A 19 7.20 4.28 -8.16
C ASP A 19 6.25 4.52 -6.97
N ALA A 20 5.73 5.75 -6.84
CA ALA A 20 4.88 6.09 -5.71
C ALA A 20 3.49 5.46 -5.83
N VAL A 21 2.98 4.94 -4.72
CA VAL A 21 1.64 4.37 -4.55
C VAL A 21 0.94 5.06 -3.38
N LEU A 22 -0.38 4.87 -3.28
CA LEU A 22 -1.11 5.31 -2.09
C LEU A 22 -1.06 4.23 -0.99
N GLU A 23 -0.81 4.64 0.25
CA GLU A 23 -0.93 3.79 1.44
C GLU A 23 -2.19 4.20 2.21
N ALA A 24 -3.09 3.24 2.43
CA ALA A 24 -4.31 3.41 3.23
C ALA A 24 -4.19 2.62 4.53
N VAL A 25 -4.60 3.21 5.66
CA VAL A 25 -4.47 2.62 6.99
C VAL A 25 -5.86 2.43 7.58
N PHE A 26 -6.22 1.18 7.91
CA PHE A 26 -7.53 0.73 8.42
C PHE A 26 -8.75 0.96 7.51
N MET A 27 -8.81 2.05 6.77
CA MET A 27 -9.90 2.42 5.87
C MET A 27 -9.32 2.91 4.53
N GLY A 28 -9.92 2.44 3.44
CA GLY A 28 -9.55 2.87 2.09
C GLY A 28 -10.24 4.18 1.71
N PRO A 29 -9.62 5.02 0.87
CA PRO A 29 -10.26 6.22 0.34
C PRO A 29 -11.31 5.88 -0.73
N GLU A 30 -12.19 6.83 -1.00
CA GLU A 30 -12.98 6.83 -2.23
C GLU A 30 -12.25 7.67 -3.29
N LEU A 31 -11.95 7.08 -4.45
CA LEU A 31 -11.14 7.70 -5.50
C LEU A 31 -11.89 7.69 -6.83
N LYS A 32 -12.22 8.86 -7.35
CA LYS A 32 -12.78 9.02 -8.70
C LYS A 32 -11.65 9.12 -9.72
N PHE A 33 -11.69 8.27 -10.73
CA PHE A 33 -10.69 8.27 -11.80
C PHE A 33 -11.09 9.23 -12.92
N LEU A 34 -10.20 10.13 -13.30
CA LEU A 34 -10.44 11.09 -14.40
C LEU A 34 -9.93 10.58 -15.75
N VAL A 35 -9.13 9.52 -15.75
CA VAL A 35 -8.57 8.89 -16.95
C VAL A 35 -8.57 7.37 -16.79
N ASP A 36 -8.70 6.66 -17.91
CA ASP A 36 -8.58 5.20 -17.95
C ASP A 36 -7.24 4.75 -17.34
N SER A 37 -7.32 3.83 -16.38
CA SER A 37 -6.19 3.41 -15.56
C SER A 37 -6.24 1.91 -15.26
N VAL A 38 -5.09 1.34 -14.87
CA VAL A 38 -5.01 -0.01 -14.31
C VAL A 38 -4.60 0.11 -12.85
N VAL A 39 -5.31 -0.57 -11.97
CA VAL A 39 -5.15 -0.51 -10.52
C VAL A 39 -4.82 -1.90 -9.97
N GLY A 40 -3.98 -1.93 -8.94
CA GLY A 40 -3.67 -3.13 -8.17
C GLY A 40 -3.66 -2.81 -6.68
N VAL A 41 -4.32 -3.66 -5.89
CA VAL A 41 -4.47 -3.46 -4.44
C VAL A 41 -3.84 -4.63 -3.70
N THR A 42 -2.93 -4.35 -2.75
CA THR A 42 -2.18 -5.38 -2.00
C THR A 42 -2.04 -5.02 -0.52
N GLY A 43 -1.43 -5.90 0.27
CA GLY A 43 -1.24 -5.69 1.71
C GLY A 43 -2.39 -6.29 2.51
N GLY A 44 -2.99 -5.49 3.40
CA GLY A 44 -4.15 -5.85 4.19
C GLY A 44 -5.33 -6.32 3.35
N GLU A 45 -6.16 -7.18 3.94
CA GLU A 45 -7.33 -7.72 3.27
C GLU A 45 -8.47 -6.71 3.32
N MET A 46 -8.46 -5.82 2.32
CA MET A 46 -9.47 -4.80 2.10
C MET A 46 -9.95 -4.91 0.66
N VAL A 47 -11.19 -5.34 0.46
CA VAL A 47 -11.73 -5.66 -0.87
C VAL A 47 -12.00 -4.36 -1.63
N PRO A 48 -11.31 -4.09 -2.76
CA PRO A 48 -11.62 -2.94 -3.60
C PRO A 48 -12.94 -3.13 -4.35
N LYS A 49 -13.64 -2.03 -4.61
CA LYS A 49 -14.90 -1.97 -5.36
C LYS A 49 -14.83 -0.90 -6.44
N ILE A 50 -15.22 -1.24 -7.66
CA ILE A 50 -15.44 -0.24 -8.73
C ILE A 50 -16.93 -0.04 -8.91
N ASP A 51 -17.41 1.17 -8.66
CA ASP A 51 -18.84 1.52 -8.69
C ASP A 51 -19.70 0.52 -7.90
N GLY A 52 -19.21 0.14 -6.71
CA GLY A 52 -19.85 -0.84 -5.82
C GLY A 52 -19.58 -2.31 -6.14
N VAL A 53 -19.02 -2.64 -7.31
CA VAL A 53 -18.74 -4.03 -7.73
C VAL A 53 -17.37 -4.50 -7.20
N PRO A 54 -17.32 -5.56 -6.37
CA PRO A 54 -16.06 -6.08 -5.83
C PRO A 54 -15.03 -6.49 -6.88
N LYS A 55 -13.76 -6.26 -6.57
CA LYS A 55 -12.59 -6.71 -7.33
C LYS A 55 -11.65 -7.49 -6.42
N ASN A 56 -10.86 -8.38 -7.02
CA ASN A 56 -9.91 -9.19 -6.26
C ASN A 56 -8.72 -8.33 -5.80
N THR A 57 -8.28 -8.55 -4.56
CA THR A 57 -6.96 -8.08 -4.11
C THR A 57 -5.85 -8.87 -4.80
N TRP A 58 -4.63 -8.36 -4.73
CA TRP A 58 -3.42 -8.96 -5.33
C TRP A 58 -3.57 -9.28 -6.82
N THR A 59 -4.45 -8.53 -7.49
CA THR A 59 -4.83 -8.69 -8.89
C THR A 59 -4.90 -7.32 -9.55
N SER A 60 -4.41 -7.20 -10.78
CA SER A 60 -4.55 -5.98 -11.59
C SER A 60 -5.92 -5.94 -12.25
N PHE A 61 -6.63 -4.81 -12.16
CA PHE A 61 -7.92 -4.61 -12.81
C PHE A 61 -8.01 -3.22 -13.45
N GLU A 62 -8.84 -3.09 -14.48
CA GLU A 62 -9.07 -1.82 -15.17
C GLU A 62 -10.08 -0.96 -14.40
N VAL A 63 -9.88 0.37 -14.47
CA VAL A 63 -10.80 1.39 -14.01
C VAL A 63 -10.92 2.44 -15.10
N LYS A 64 -12.14 2.69 -15.58
CA LYS A 64 -12.43 3.66 -16.64
C LYS A 64 -12.57 5.07 -16.07
N ALA A 65 -12.31 6.07 -16.91
CA ALA A 65 -12.59 7.46 -16.58
C ALA A 65 -14.07 7.62 -16.15
N GLY A 66 -14.29 8.36 -15.07
CA GLY A 66 -15.60 8.57 -14.46
C GLY A 66 -15.97 7.55 -13.38
N GLN A 67 -15.31 6.39 -13.32
CA GLN A 67 -15.58 5.37 -12.31
C GLN A 67 -14.94 5.69 -10.97
N THR A 68 -15.51 5.12 -9.91
CA THR A 68 -15.08 5.33 -8.54
C THR A 68 -14.57 4.04 -7.91
N LEU A 69 -13.34 4.09 -7.38
CA LEU A 69 -12.75 3.05 -6.54
C LEU A 69 -13.09 3.33 -5.08
N GLY A 70 -13.82 2.42 -4.45
CA GLY A 70 -14.04 2.36 -3.02
C GLY A 70 -13.55 1.04 -2.42
N PHE A 71 -13.81 0.84 -1.13
CA PHE A 71 -13.33 -0.33 -0.40
C PHE A 71 -14.37 -0.85 0.60
N GLU A 72 -14.34 -2.16 0.86
CA GLU A 72 -14.97 -2.72 2.06
C GLU A 72 -14.15 -2.42 3.32
N TYR A 73 -14.71 -2.73 4.49
CA TYR A 73 -13.97 -2.69 5.74
C TYR A 73 -12.78 -3.66 5.70
N LEU A 74 -11.70 -3.30 6.41
CA LEU A 74 -10.52 -4.13 6.55
C LEU A 74 -10.86 -5.39 7.36
N LYS A 75 -10.59 -6.57 6.80
CA LYS A 75 -10.79 -7.86 7.47
C LYS A 75 -9.54 -8.30 8.24
N HIS A 76 -8.38 -8.22 7.60
CA HIS A 76 -7.11 -8.65 8.19
C HIS A 76 -5.97 -7.68 7.84
N GLY A 77 -5.01 -7.52 8.75
CA GLY A 77 -3.86 -6.63 8.58
C GLY A 77 -4.15 -5.22 9.08
N ALA A 78 -3.42 -4.24 8.54
CA ALA A 78 -3.55 -2.83 8.97
C ALA A 78 -3.42 -1.81 7.82
N ARG A 79 -2.68 -2.16 6.76
CA ARG A 79 -2.33 -1.24 5.68
C ARG A 79 -2.50 -1.88 4.32
N THR A 80 -3.11 -1.13 3.41
CA THR A 80 -3.35 -1.51 2.03
C THR A 80 -2.60 -0.56 1.11
N TYR A 81 -2.01 -1.11 0.03
CA TYR A 81 -1.27 -0.36 -0.97
C TYR A 81 -2.03 -0.37 -2.28
N ILE A 82 -2.25 0.82 -2.85
CA ILE A 82 -3.01 1.03 -4.08
C ILE A 82 -2.04 1.53 -5.15
N GLY A 83 -1.64 0.61 -6.03
CA GLY A 83 -0.86 0.93 -7.22
C GLY A 83 -1.77 1.38 -8.34
N ILE A 84 -1.36 2.44 -9.04
CA ILE A 84 -2.02 2.97 -10.25
C ILE A 84 -0.98 2.99 -11.35
N SER A 85 -1.31 2.50 -12.55
CA SER A 85 -0.39 2.48 -13.68
C SER A 85 0.09 3.91 -14.01
N GLY A 86 1.41 4.09 -14.13
CA GLY A 86 2.05 5.40 -14.24
C GLY A 86 2.54 5.98 -12.91
N GLY A 87 2.04 5.47 -11.77
CA GLY A 87 2.43 5.89 -10.42
C GLY A 87 1.85 7.25 -10.03
N VAL A 88 1.94 7.59 -8.75
CA VAL A 88 1.55 8.90 -8.22
C VAL A 88 2.64 9.92 -8.55
N ASP A 89 2.33 10.94 -9.34
CA ASP A 89 3.31 11.90 -9.85
C ASP A 89 3.37 13.19 -9.02
N VAL A 90 3.85 13.04 -7.80
CA VAL A 90 4.17 14.16 -6.92
C VAL A 90 5.65 14.55 -7.02
N PRO A 91 6.03 15.79 -6.65
CA PRO A 91 7.42 16.21 -6.67
C PRO A 91 8.34 15.29 -5.84
N ILE A 92 9.58 15.13 -6.30
CA ILE A 92 10.62 14.43 -5.55
C ILE A 92 11.19 15.41 -4.51
N VAL A 93 11.13 15.04 -3.24
CA VAL A 93 11.70 15.79 -2.11
C VAL A 93 12.74 14.89 -1.44
N LEU A 94 13.99 15.38 -1.36
CA LEU A 94 15.12 14.63 -0.80
C LEU A 94 15.31 13.24 -1.46
N GLY A 95 15.12 13.16 -2.78
CA GLY A 95 15.28 11.92 -3.54
C GLY A 95 14.13 10.91 -3.42
N SER A 96 13.02 11.27 -2.76
CA SER A 96 11.86 10.39 -2.61
C SER A 96 10.52 11.11 -2.85
N ARG A 97 9.48 10.33 -3.14
CA ARG A 97 8.07 10.77 -3.18
C ARG A 97 7.29 10.39 -1.91
N SER A 98 7.94 9.76 -0.94
CA SER A 98 7.28 9.36 0.32
C SER A 98 6.86 10.57 1.15
N THR A 99 5.70 10.46 1.82
CA THR A 99 5.21 11.49 2.75
C THR A 99 5.84 11.31 4.13
N TYR A 100 6.38 12.39 4.69
CA TYR A 100 6.76 12.50 6.09
C TYR A 100 5.89 13.57 6.77
N SER A 101 4.73 13.16 7.26
CA SER A 101 3.69 14.07 7.74
C SER A 101 4.13 14.93 8.93
N LEU A 102 4.96 14.40 9.83
CA LEU A 102 5.41 15.14 11.01
C LEU A 102 6.27 16.37 10.64
N GLY A 103 7.03 16.27 9.55
CA GLY A 103 7.87 17.35 9.03
C GLY A 103 7.24 18.11 7.86
N ALA A 104 6.01 17.78 7.45
CA ALA A 104 5.36 18.32 6.27
C ALA A 104 6.18 18.18 4.96
N LEU A 105 6.85 17.04 4.76
CA LEU A 105 7.74 16.81 3.61
C LEU A 105 7.23 15.72 2.66
N GLY A 106 7.48 15.92 1.36
CA GLY A 106 7.24 14.92 0.32
C GLY A 106 5.76 14.56 0.13
N GLY A 107 5.49 13.53 -0.67
CA GLY A 107 4.13 13.12 -0.99
C GLY A 107 3.29 14.22 -1.63
N PHE A 108 1.98 14.16 -1.42
CA PHE A 108 1.08 15.21 -1.87
C PHE A 108 0.97 16.31 -0.80
N LYS A 109 1.52 17.49 -1.09
CA LYS A 109 1.48 18.67 -0.20
C LYS A 109 2.06 18.44 1.21
N GLY A 110 2.89 17.41 1.43
CA GLY A 110 3.50 17.13 2.73
C GLY A 110 2.56 16.55 3.79
N ARG A 111 1.33 16.17 3.44
CA ARG A 111 0.29 15.81 4.42
C ARG A 111 -0.51 14.57 3.99
N PRO A 112 -1.32 13.97 4.90
CA PRO A 112 -2.36 13.04 4.52
C PRO A 112 -3.30 13.68 3.48
N LEU A 113 -3.81 12.84 2.58
CA LEU A 113 -4.83 13.23 1.61
C LEU A 113 -6.11 13.65 2.34
N ILE A 114 -6.80 14.63 1.79
CA ILE A 114 -8.10 15.09 2.28
C ILE A 114 -9.14 15.04 1.14
N GLU A 115 -10.40 15.21 1.50
CA GLU A 115 -11.49 15.29 0.54
C GLU A 115 -11.22 16.36 -0.52
N ASN A 116 -11.60 16.06 -1.77
CA ASN A 116 -11.43 16.93 -2.94
C ASN A 116 -9.96 17.21 -3.35
N ASP A 117 -8.96 16.51 -2.80
CA ASP A 117 -7.62 16.54 -3.38
C ASP A 117 -7.59 15.83 -4.74
N GLU A 118 -7.11 16.54 -5.76
CA GLU A 118 -6.81 15.96 -7.08
C GLU A 118 -5.33 15.53 -7.12
N ILE A 119 -5.11 14.22 -7.27
CA ILE A 119 -3.77 13.63 -7.19
C ILE A 119 -3.28 13.36 -8.61
N PRO A 120 -2.16 13.97 -9.05
CA PRO A 120 -1.60 13.69 -10.35
C PRO A 120 -1.07 12.25 -10.42
N ILE A 121 -1.29 11.61 -11.56
CA ILE A 121 -0.65 10.33 -11.90
C ILE A 121 0.28 10.55 -13.09
N GLY A 122 1.31 9.70 -13.17
CA GLY A 122 2.24 9.72 -14.30
C GLY A 122 1.58 9.24 -15.60
N ILE A 123 2.37 9.17 -16.67
CA ILE A 123 1.88 8.67 -17.96
C ILE A 123 1.44 7.21 -17.81
N VAL A 124 0.14 6.97 -18.04
CA VAL A 124 -0.44 5.63 -18.00
C VAL A 124 0.29 4.72 -19.00
N ARG A 125 0.81 3.60 -18.51
CA ARG A 125 1.60 2.66 -19.30
C ARG A 125 0.67 1.89 -20.26
N LYS A 126 0.94 1.95 -21.58
CA LYS A 126 0.02 1.47 -22.63
C LYS A 126 -0.07 -0.06 -22.82
N ASN A 127 0.72 -0.87 -22.10
CA ASN A 127 0.77 -2.32 -22.25
C ASN A 127 0.69 -3.07 -20.91
N VAL A 128 -0.02 -2.53 -19.93
CA VAL A 128 -0.24 -3.21 -18.65
C VAL A 128 -1.25 -4.33 -18.87
N LYS A 129 -0.86 -5.57 -18.55
CA LYS A 129 -1.78 -6.70 -18.66
C LYS A 129 -2.77 -6.66 -17.50
N ILE A 130 -4.06 -6.73 -17.83
CA ILE A 130 -5.14 -6.85 -16.87
C ILE A 130 -5.27 -8.32 -16.42
N GLY A 131 -5.72 -8.54 -15.18
CA GLY A 131 -5.90 -9.88 -14.62
C GLY A 131 -4.60 -10.59 -14.21
N ILE A 132 -3.44 -9.91 -14.17
CA ILE A 132 -2.26 -10.47 -13.50
C ILE A 132 -2.61 -10.65 -12.02
N VAL A 133 -2.34 -11.85 -11.50
CA VAL A 133 -2.51 -12.20 -10.09
C VAL A 133 -1.14 -12.52 -9.51
N ILE A 134 -0.81 -11.95 -8.34
CA ILE A 134 0.34 -12.42 -7.57
C ILE A 134 -0.03 -13.74 -6.90
N PRO A 135 0.64 -14.87 -7.16
CA PRO A 135 0.33 -16.14 -6.51
C PRO A 135 0.42 -16.06 -4.98
N GLU A 136 -0.47 -16.77 -4.28
CA GLU A 136 -0.55 -16.74 -2.80
C GLU A 136 0.77 -17.07 -2.10
N LYS A 137 1.57 -17.98 -2.67
CA LYS A 137 2.89 -18.35 -2.13
C LYS A 137 3.90 -17.18 -2.05
N PHE A 138 3.68 -16.12 -2.83
CA PHE A 138 4.50 -14.91 -2.81
C PHE A 138 3.89 -13.80 -1.95
N ARG A 139 2.67 -13.99 -1.44
CA ARG A 139 1.99 -13.06 -0.55
C ARG A 139 2.42 -13.34 0.88
N ARG A 140 2.45 -12.29 1.70
CA ARG A 140 2.66 -12.45 3.14
C ARG A 140 1.35 -12.96 3.72
N LYS A 141 1.38 -14.14 4.32
CA LYS A 141 0.21 -14.67 5.04
C LYS A 141 -0.05 -13.76 6.24
N ILE A 142 -1.26 -13.21 6.30
CA ILE A 142 -1.75 -12.55 7.51
C ILE A 142 -2.27 -13.68 8.38
N VAL A 143 -1.59 -13.95 9.49
CA VAL A 143 -1.93 -15.03 10.42
C VAL A 143 -2.81 -14.43 11.51
N GLU A 144 -3.89 -15.12 11.88
CA GLU A 144 -4.98 -14.58 12.71
C GLU A 144 -4.57 -14.37 14.18
N ASP A 145 -3.63 -15.16 14.72
CA ASP A 145 -3.45 -15.21 16.19
C ASP A 145 -2.12 -14.66 16.71
N LEU A 146 -0.97 -14.99 16.10
CA LEU A 146 0.35 -14.62 16.64
C LEU A 146 1.38 -14.34 15.54
N ILE A 147 1.89 -13.11 15.49
CA ILE A 147 2.98 -12.74 14.59
C ILE A 147 4.30 -12.91 15.33
N LYS A 148 5.04 -13.97 15.00
CA LYS A 148 6.41 -14.16 15.51
C LYS A 148 7.38 -13.24 14.76
N LEU A 149 7.98 -12.30 15.50
CA LEU A 149 9.00 -11.39 14.98
C LEU A 149 10.38 -11.82 15.46
N ARG A 150 11.32 -11.98 14.52
CA ARG A 150 12.72 -12.20 14.86
C ARG A 150 13.39 -10.87 15.16
N MET A 151 14.16 -10.84 16.24
CA MET A 151 14.89 -9.67 16.72
C MET A 151 16.34 -10.05 16.96
N LEU A 152 17.25 -9.09 16.73
CA LEU A 152 18.60 -9.14 17.27
C LEU A 152 18.67 -8.25 18.52
N PRO A 153 19.27 -8.72 19.63
CA PRO A 153 19.51 -7.88 20.80
C PRO A 153 20.26 -6.60 20.43
N GLY A 154 19.73 -5.45 20.86
CA GLY A 154 20.33 -4.16 20.59
C GLY A 154 21.51 -3.81 21.50
N LEU A 155 22.19 -2.70 21.21
CA LEU A 155 23.36 -2.21 21.96
C LEU A 155 23.13 -2.10 23.49
N TYR A 156 21.91 -1.75 23.89
CA TYR A 156 21.54 -1.57 25.30
C TYR A 156 20.93 -2.81 25.96
N TRP A 157 20.94 -3.98 25.31
CA TRP A 157 20.37 -5.22 25.86
C TRP A 157 20.95 -5.58 27.24
N HIS A 158 22.23 -5.27 27.46
CA HIS A 158 22.92 -5.47 28.73
C HIS A 158 22.37 -4.64 29.90
N ARG A 159 21.64 -3.55 29.62
CA ARG A 159 21.04 -2.67 30.65
C ARG A 159 19.71 -3.19 31.18
N ILE A 160 19.12 -4.17 30.50
CA ILE A 160 17.85 -4.79 30.88
C ILE A 160 18.16 -5.91 31.89
N ASN A 161 17.40 -5.97 32.99
CA ASN A 161 17.56 -7.07 33.94
C ASN A 161 17.09 -8.41 33.33
N ASP A 162 17.57 -9.52 33.87
CA ASP A 162 17.32 -10.84 33.25
C ASP A 162 15.86 -11.27 33.29
N GLN A 163 15.08 -10.81 34.29
CA GLN A 163 13.65 -11.09 34.35
C GLN A 163 12.91 -10.42 33.19
N SER A 164 13.19 -9.13 32.94
CA SER A 164 12.60 -8.39 31.83
C SER A 164 13.02 -8.95 30.47
N LYS A 165 14.27 -9.43 30.31
CA LYS A 165 14.69 -10.13 29.08
C LYS A 165 13.88 -11.40 28.83
N LYS A 166 13.65 -12.21 29.88
CA LYS A 166 12.84 -13.43 29.78
C LYS A 166 11.40 -13.11 29.43
N THR A 167 10.77 -12.14 30.10
CA THR A 167 9.40 -11.74 29.81
C THR A 167 9.25 -11.15 28.41
N PHE A 168 10.23 -10.37 27.93
CA PHE A 168 10.19 -9.79 26.59
C PHE A 168 10.23 -10.85 25.47
N LEU A 169 10.90 -11.98 25.71
CA LEU A 169 11.03 -13.09 24.75
C LEU A 169 10.01 -14.22 24.97
N ALA A 170 9.15 -14.09 25.99
CA ALA A 170 8.09 -15.06 26.22
C ALA A 170 7.00 -14.91 25.15
N ASP A 171 6.43 -16.05 24.72
CA ASP A 171 5.26 -16.10 23.82
C ASP A 171 3.99 -15.61 24.55
#